data_AF-A0A5Q4SX68-F1
#
_entry.id   AF-A0A5Q4SX68-F1
#
_cell.length_a   1.000
_cell.length_b   1.000
_cell.length_c   1.000
_cell.angle_alpha   90.00
_cell.angle_beta   90.00
_cell.angle_gamma   90.00
#
_symmetry.space_group_name_H-M   'P 1'
#
loop_
_entity.id
_entity.type
_entity.pdbx_description
1 polymer ?
#
loop_
_entity_poly.entity_id
_entity_poly.type
_entity_poly.pdbx_seq_one_letter_code
_entity_poly.pdbx_strand_id
1 'polypeptide(L)'
;MPTTSRVLRTLATVIANAPLHRGDQFAQHGPMDALDICAWAYCIAEDTPPPAEFFTDELASIRLIECSPGAMQAIKTISAVLDTHPADEQLDHGITVPNFLEHVSNWARTAPVRETKPPSVDEVIGRILRAADYAAYQDAACRADALTRRLTGRRDRRLAA
;
A
#
# COMPACT_ATOMS: atom_id res chain seq x y z
N MET A 1 2.56 -15.88 0.55
CA MET A 1 2.12 -14.48 0.72
C MET A 1 0.94 -14.20 -0.21
N PRO A 2 -0.07 -13.45 0.24
CA PRO A 2 -1.19 -13.01 -0.59
C PRO A 2 -0.70 -12.11 -1.74
N THR A 3 -1.45 -12.06 -2.85
CA THR A 3 -1.18 -11.09 -3.93
C THR A 3 -1.50 -9.67 -3.48
N THR A 4 -0.82 -8.66 -4.03
CA THR A 4 -1.09 -7.25 -3.74
C THR A 4 -2.56 -6.89 -3.95
N SER A 5 -3.17 -7.37 -5.04
CA SER A 5 -4.59 -7.17 -5.32
C SER A 5 -5.51 -7.77 -4.23
N ARG A 6 -5.15 -8.93 -3.66
CA ARG A 6 -5.89 -9.55 -2.56
C ARG A 6 -5.73 -8.74 -1.26
N VAL A 7 -4.50 -8.33 -0.93
CA VAL A 7 -4.24 -7.47 0.25
C VAL A 7 -5.10 -6.20 0.17
N LEU A 8 -5.11 -5.52 -0.98
CA LEU A 8 -5.87 -4.29 -1.17
C LEU A 8 -7.39 -4.49 -1.10
N ARG A 9 -7.94 -5.59 -1.65
CA ARG A 9 -9.37 -5.89 -1.51
C ARG A 9 -9.76 -6.21 -0.06
N THR A 10 -8.92 -6.95 0.65
CA THR A 10 -9.13 -7.20 2.08
C THR A 10 -9.04 -5.89 2.87
N LEU A 11 -8.07 -5.02 2.56
CA LEU A 11 -7.92 -3.72 3.19
C LEU A 11 -9.16 -2.84 3.02
N ALA A 12 -9.70 -2.75 1.80
CA ALA A 12 -10.97 -2.05 1.54
C ALA A 12 -12.13 -2.61 2.37
N THR A 13 -12.19 -3.95 2.52
CA THR A 13 -13.21 -4.61 3.33
C THR A 13 -13.05 -4.31 4.82
N VAL A 14 -11.81 -4.30 5.33
CA VAL A 14 -11.53 -3.99 6.73
C VAL A 14 -11.89 -2.53 7.03
N ILE A 15 -11.45 -1.57 6.22
CA ILE A 15 -11.74 -0.15 6.42
C ILE A 15 -13.25 0.15 6.35
N ALA A 16 -14.02 -0.62 5.57
CA ALA A 16 -15.48 -0.48 5.56
C ALA A 16 -16.16 -0.88 6.88
N ASN A 17 -15.49 -1.68 7.72
CA ASN A 17 -16.06 -2.25 8.95
C ASN A 17 -15.32 -1.85 10.23
N ALA A 18 -14.17 -1.18 10.12
CA ALA A 18 -13.31 -0.80 11.24
C ALA A 18 -13.01 0.70 11.21
N PRO A 19 -12.76 1.33 12.37
CA PRO A 19 -12.40 2.74 12.43
C PRO A 19 -11.03 2.96 11.74
N LEU A 20 -10.99 3.97 10.87
CA LEU A 20 -9.77 4.43 10.22
C LEU A 20 -9.11 5.51 11.08
N HIS A 21 -7.91 5.23 11.59
CA HIS A 21 -7.13 6.22 12.32
C HIS A 21 -6.47 7.20 11.34
N ARG A 22 -6.37 8.47 11.76
CA ARG A 22 -5.82 9.59 10.97
C ARG A 22 -4.98 10.53 11.84
N GLY A 23 -4.50 10.05 12.98
CA GLY A 23 -3.67 10.83 13.90
C GLY A 23 -2.20 10.82 13.49
N ASP A 24 -1.33 11.16 14.44
CA ASP A 24 0.12 11.16 14.25
C ASP A 24 0.75 9.78 14.46
N GLN A 25 0.09 8.87 15.19
CA GLN A 25 0.54 7.48 15.32
C GLN A 25 -0.12 6.59 14.25
N PHE A 26 0.40 5.37 14.08
CA PHE A 26 -0.18 4.40 13.15
C PHE A 26 -1.44 3.72 13.69
N ALA A 27 -1.67 3.77 14.99
CA ALA A 27 -2.85 3.23 15.63
C ALA A 27 -3.23 3.99 16.90
N GLN A 28 -4.48 3.85 17.32
CA GLN A 28 -5.01 4.42 18.55
C GLN A 28 -5.94 3.42 19.25
N HIS A 29 -5.74 3.26 20.55
CA HIS A 29 -6.65 2.47 21.39
C HIS A 29 -8.03 3.12 21.49
N GLY A 30 -9.06 2.28 21.44
CA GLY A 30 -10.45 2.67 21.62
C GLY A 30 -11.34 1.49 21.96
N PRO A 31 -12.68 1.67 21.99
CA PRO A 31 -13.61 0.54 22.10
C PRO A 31 -13.40 -0.51 20.99
N MET A 32 -12.92 -0.03 19.83
CA MET A 32 -12.29 -0.82 18.78
C MET A 32 -11.02 -0.07 18.41
N ASP A 33 -9.89 -0.78 18.36
CA ASP A 33 -8.62 -0.18 17.93
C ASP A 33 -8.78 0.39 16.51
N ALA A 34 -8.32 1.62 16.33
CA ALA A 34 -8.31 2.29 15.04
C ALA A 34 -6.90 2.27 14.49
N LEU A 35 -6.73 1.86 13.23
CA LEU A 35 -5.43 1.80 12.56
C LEU A 35 -5.44 2.68 11.31
N ASP A 36 -4.27 3.22 10.99
CA ASP A 36 -3.99 3.90 9.73
C ASP A 36 -3.97 2.91 8.55
N ILE A 37 -4.11 3.43 7.32
CA ILE A 37 -4.09 2.63 6.08
C ILE A 37 -2.81 1.78 5.98
N CYS A 38 -1.65 2.35 6.29
CA CYS A 38 -0.36 1.66 6.18
C CYS A 38 -0.23 0.55 7.22
N ALA A 39 -0.71 0.78 8.45
CA ALA A 39 -0.75 -0.22 9.51
C ALA A 39 -1.68 -1.39 9.17
N TRP A 40 -2.86 -1.11 8.63
CA TRP A 40 -3.77 -2.16 8.15
C TRP A 40 -3.16 -2.95 6.99
N ALA A 41 -2.50 -2.29 6.04
CA ALA A 41 -1.82 -2.96 4.94
C ALA A 41 -0.76 -3.95 5.45
N TYR A 42 0.00 -3.57 6.47
CA TYR A 42 0.94 -4.47 7.14
C TYR A 42 0.26 -5.67 7.79
N CYS A 43 -0.72 -5.44 8.65
CA CYS A 43 -1.42 -6.51 9.38
C CYS A 43 -2.03 -7.56 8.42
N ILE A 44 -2.57 -7.10 7.30
CA ILE A 44 -3.17 -7.96 6.27
C ILE A 44 -2.11 -8.68 5.44
N ALA A 45 -0.99 -8.02 5.11
CA ALA A 45 0.08 -8.62 4.31
C ALA A 45 0.83 -9.71 5.08
N GLU A 46 1.07 -9.47 6.37
CA GLU A 46 1.79 -10.38 7.28
C GLU A 46 0.86 -11.35 8.03
N ASP A 47 -0.45 -11.22 7.88
CA ASP A 47 -1.47 -12.05 8.56
C ASP A 47 -1.29 -12.05 10.09
N THR A 48 -1.12 -10.86 10.66
CA THR A 48 -0.79 -10.65 12.08
C THR A 48 -1.69 -9.60 12.71
N PRO A 49 -1.99 -9.69 14.02
CA PRO A 49 -2.59 -8.58 14.74
C PRO A 49 -1.66 -7.34 14.76
N PRO A 50 -2.21 -6.15 15.07
CA PRO A 50 -1.43 -4.92 15.20
C PRO A 50 -0.32 -5.07 16.26
N PRO A 51 0.97 -4.87 15.89
CA PRO A 51 2.06 -4.80 16.85
C PRO A 51 1.88 -3.65 17.84
N ALA A 52 2.41 -3.79 19.05
CA ALA A 52 2.29 -2.77 20.10
C ALA A 52 2.96 -1.44 19.68
N GLU A 53 4.03 -1.54 18.87
CA GLU A 53 4.78 -0.42 18.32
C GLU A 53 3.87 0.57 17.57
N PHE A 54 2.82 0.08 16.88
CA PHE A 54 1.87 0.93 16.14
C PHE A 54 1.16 1.95 17.03
N PHE A 55 1.08 1.69 18.34
CA PHE A 55 0.41 2.53 19.31
C PHE A 55 1.37 3.41 20.12
N THR A 56 2.67 3.09 20.14
CA THR A 56 3.62 3.68 21.11
C THR A 56 4.94 4.19 20.52
N ASP A 57 5.36 3.71 19.35
CA ASP A 57 6.65 4.04 18.74
C ASP A 57 6.51 4.13 17.21
N GLU A 58 6.32 5.34 16.72
CA GLU A 58 6.20 5.66 15.30
C GLU A 58 7.42 5.19 14.49
N LEU A 59 8.65 5.40 14.99
CA LEU A 59 9.86 5.02 14.27
C LEU A 59 10.01 3.49 14.18
N ALA A 60 9.64 2.77 15.23
CA ALA A 60 9.59 1.31 15.17
C ALA A 60 8.49 0.82 14.22
N SER A 61 7.34 1.48 14.19
CA SER A 61 6.24 1.18 13.27
C SER A 61 6.66 1.32 11.81
N ILE A 62 7.32 2.44 11.47
CA ILE A 62 7.87 2.68 10.13
C ILE A 62 8.80 1.54 9.74
N ARG A 63 9.78 1.20 10.60
CA ARG A 63 10.73 0.11 10.33
C ARG A 63 10.03 -1.23 10.10
N LEU A 64 9.01 -1.56 10.90
CA LEU A 64 8.25 -2.80 10.72
C LEU A 64 7.58 -2.86 9.36
N ILE A 65 6.92 -1.76 8.95
CA ILE A 65 6.20 -1.70 7.68
C ILE A 65 7.19 -1.75 6.50
N GLU A 66 8.28 -0.98 6.56
CA GLU A 66 9.32 -0.95 5.52
C GLU A 66 10.00 -2.30 5.32
N CYS A 67 10.18 -3.06 6.41
CA CYS A 67 10.71 -4.42 6.36
C CYS A 67 9.73 -5.47 5.81
N SER A 68 8.44 -5.13 5.60
CA SER A 68 7.46 -6.02 4.96
C SER A 68 7.36 -5.73 3.45
N PRO A 69 7.89 -6.60 2.57
CA PRO A 69 7.78 -6.40 1.13
C PRO A 69 6.33 -6.39 0.64
N GLY A 70 5.47 -7.21 1.28
CA GLY A 70 4.05 -7.29 0.95
C GLY A 70 3.31 -5.99 1.28
N ALA A 71 3.53 -5.45 2.49
CA ALA A 71 2.95 -4.19 2.91
C ALA A 71 3.44 -3.03 2.03
N MET A 72 4.76 -2.92 1.83
CA MET A 72 5.33 -1.85 1.01
C MET A 72 4.88 -1.92 -0.45
N GLN A 73 4.69 -3.12 -1.01
CA GLN A 73 4.14 -3.24 -2.35
C GLN A 73 2.69 -2.75 -2.41
N ALA A 74 1.86 -3.06 -1.42
CA ALA A 74 0.49 -2.55 -1.34
C ALA A 74 0.46 -1.02 -1.21
N ILE A 75 1.28 -0.45 -0.32
CA ILE A 75 1.36 0.98 -0.05
C ILE A 75 1.85 1.75 -1.29
N LYS A 76 2.90 1.27 -1.96
CA LYS A 76 3.38 1.82 -3.24
C LYS A 76 2.29 1.77 -4.33
N THR A 77 1.50 0.71 -4.36
CA THR A 77 0.40 0.56 -5.32
C THR A 77 -0.73 1.55 -5.04
N ILE A 78 -1.08 1.80 -3.77
CA ILE A 78 -2.03 2.85 -3.38
C ILE A 78 -1.48 4.20 -3.82
N SER A 79 -0.24 4.52 -3.43
CA SER A 79 0.44 5.76 -3.80
C SER A 79 0.43 6.01 -5.32
N ALA A 80 0.58 4.98 -6.15
CA ALA A 80 0.62 5.10 -7.60
C ALA A 80 -0.72 5.51 -8.24
N VAL A 81 -1.84 5.37 -7.52
CA VAL A 81 -3.18 5.74 -8.01
C VAL A 81 -3.75 6.98 -7.29
N LEU A 82 -2.94 7.63 -6.46
CA LEU A 82 -3.26 8.94 -5.89
C LEU A 82 -2.92 10.04 -6.89
N ASP A 83 -3.54 11.21 -6.72
CA ASP A 83 -3.40 12.33 -7.66
C ASP A 83 -2.12 13.16 -7.37
N THR A 84 -1.40 12.81 -6.31
CA THR A 84 -0.15 13.44 -5.85
C THR A 84 1.02 12.45 -5.91
N HIS A 85 2.24 12.98 -5.86
CA HIS A 85 3.45 12.17 -5.79
C HIS A 85 3.99 12.14 -4.35
N PRO A 86 4.61 11.02 -3.93
CA PRO A 86 5.30 10.97 -2.65
C PRO A 86 6.41 12.02 -2.60
N ALA A 87 6.53 12.69 -1.46
CA ALA A 87 7.65 13.57 -1.21
C ALA A 87 8.93 12.74 -1.05
N ASP A 88 10.03 13.30 -1.52
CA ASP A 88 11.36 12.76 -1.34
C ASP A 88 11.82 13.01 0.11
N GLU A 89 12.33 11.97 0.78
CA GLU A 89 12.97 12.06 2.08
C GLU A 89 14.47 11.79 1.96
N GLN A 90 15.25 12.52 2.75
CA GLN A 90 16.69 12.32 2.81
C GLN A 90 17.01 11.31 3.90
N LEU A 91 17.55 10.17 3.50
CA LEU A 91 18.12 9.17 4.39
C LEU A 91 19.53 9.57 4.83
N ASP A 92 20.01 8.88 5.86
CA ASP A 92 21.42 8.92 6.26
C ASP A 92 22.32 8.64 5.04
N HIS A 93 23.47 9.34 4.99
CA HIS A 93 24.41 9.34 3.87
C HIS A 93 23.94 10.07 2.59
N GLY A 94 22.89 10.88 2.68
CA GLY A 94 22.48 11.79 1.61
C GLY A 94 21.75 11.11 0.44
N ILE A 95 21.32 9.86 0.63
CA ILE A 95 20.47 9.15 -0.32
C ILE A 95 19.05 9.72 -0.17
N THR A 96 18.40 10.00 -1.30
CA THR A 96 17.00 10.46 -1.30
C THR A 96 16.11 9.34 -1.80
N VAL A 97 15.06 9.01 -1.06
CA VAL A 97 14.06 8.01 -1.45
C VAL A 97 12.65 8.59 -1.35
N PRO A 98 11.67 8.11 -2.13
CA PRO A 98 10.29 8.58 -1.97
C PRO A 98 9.67 8.00 -0.69
N ASN A 99 9.10 8.86 0.16
CA ASN A 99 8.41 8.45 1.38
C ASN A 99 6.95 8.06 1.07
N PHE A 100 6.74 6.79 0.77
CA PHE A 100 5.42 6.25 0.43
C PHE A 100 4.48 6.12 1.64
N LEU A 101 5.04 5.92 2.85
CA LEU A 101 4.24 5.80 4.07
C LEU A 101 3.58 7.13 4.40
N GLU A 102 4.40 8.18 4.50
CA GLU A 102 3.95 9.55 4.74
C GLU A 102 2.96 9.97 3.65
N HIS A 103 3.24 9.65 2.38
CA HIS A 103 2.34 10.02 1.28
C HIS A 103 0.93 9.42 1.43
N VAL A 104 0.82 8.13 1.74
CA VAL A 104 -0.49 7.46 1.85
C VAL A 104 -1.21 7.85 3.13
N SER A 105 -0.52 7.87 4.27
CA SER A 105 -1.11 8.24 5.56
C SER A 105 -1.53 9.71 5.56
N ASN A 106 -0.72 10.63 5.03
CA ASN A 106 -1.11 12.04 4.90
C ASN A 106 -2.23 12.28 3.93
N TRP A 107 -2.29 11.55 2.82
CA TRP A 107 -3.39 11.69 1.87
C TRP A 107 -4.75 11.43 2.53
N ALA A 108 -4.84 10.40 3.38
CA ALA A 108 -6.07 10.09 4.11
C ALA A 108 -6.38 11.08 5.25
N ARG A 109 -5.33 11.70 5.81
CA ARG A 109 -5.41 12.64 6.92
C ARG A 109 -5.67 14.08 6.51
N THR A 110 -5.21 14.50 5.33
CA THR A 110 -5.10 15.91 4.95
C THR A 110 -6.13 16.29 3.89
N ALA A 111 -6.74 17.46 4.03
CA ALA A 111 -7.60 18.01 3.00
C ALA A 111 -6.77 18.38 1.75
N PRO A 112 -7.19 18.00 0.54
CA PRO A 112 -6.59 18.48 -0.69
C PRO A 112 -6.57 20.01 -0.79
N VAL A 113 -5.68 20.55 -1.61
CA VAL A 113 -5.62 22.00 -1.86
C VAL A 113 -6.95 22.46 -2.45
N ARG A 114 -7.63 23.40 -1.76
CA ARG A 114 -8.98 23.94 -2.04
C ARG A 114 -10.15 23.16 -1.43
N GLU A 115 -9.87 22.11 -0.67
CA GLU A 115 -10.86 21.41 0.13
C GLU A 115 -10.71 21.75 1.61
N THR A 116 -11.79 21.58 2.38
CA THR A 116 -11.81 21.87 3.82
C THR A 116 -11.82 20.60 4.67
N LYS A 117 -11.94 19.44 4.04
CA LYS A 117 -12.04 18.14 4.71
C LYS A 117 -11.08 17.15 4.05
N PRO A 118 -10.47 16.26 4.84
CA PRO A 118 -9.77 15.10 4.29
C PRO A 118 -10.73 14.18 3.54
N PRO A 119 -10.23 13.26 2.71
CA PRO A 119 -11.06 12.27 2.03
C PRO A 119 -11.98 11.55 3.00
N SER A 120 -13.23 11.34 2.62
CA SER A 120 -14.17 10.47 3.33
C SER A 120 -13.70 9.01 3.34
N VAL A 121 -14.27 8.20 4.23
CA VAL A 121 -13.96 6.75 4.27
C VAL A 121 -14.32 6.08 2.94
N ASP A 122 -15.42 6.46 2.30
CA ASP A 122 -15.83 5.93 1.00
C ASP A 122 -14.83 6.28 -0.11
N GLU A 123 -14.26 7.49 -0.09
CA GLU A 123 -13.22 7.89 -1.04
C GLU A 123 -11.91 7.12 -0.83
N VAL A 124 -11.54 6.86 0.43
CA VAL A 124 -10.43 5.98 0.80
C VAL A 124 -10.64 4.58 0.25
N ILE A 125 -11.80 3.97 0.52
CA ILE A 125 -12.17 2.64 0.02
C ILE A 125 -12.12 2.63 -1.52
N GLY A 126 -12.70 3.63 -2.17
CA GLY A 126 -12.71 3.73 -3.63
C GLY A 126 -11.31 3.81 -4.25
N ARG A 127 -10.38 4.54 -3.63
CA ARG A 127 -8.97 4.60 -4.08
C ARG A 127 -8.25 3.28 -3.86
N ILE A 128 -8.47 2.60 -2.73
CA ILE A 128 -7.87 1.29 -2.46
C ILE A 128 -8.37 0.23 -3.45
N LEU A 129 -9.65 0.25 -3.80
CA LEU A 129 -10.21 -0.65 -4.81
C LEU A 129 -9.63 -0.37 -6.21
N ARG A 130 -9.45 0.91 -6.59
CA ARG A 130 -8.73 1.26 -7.83
C ARG A 130 -7.29 0.76 -7.82
N ALA A 131 -6.59 0.85 -6.69
CA ALA A 131 -5.24 0.29 -6.54
C ALA A 131 -5.25 -1.24 -6.70
N ALA A 132 -6.27 -1.93 -6.18
CA ALA A 132 -6.42 -3.37 -6.32
C ALA A 132 -6.64 -3.79 -7.78
N ASP A 133 -7.45 -3.05 -8.53
CA ASP A 133 -7.68 -3.28 -9.95
C ASP A 133 -6.41 -3.00 -10.77
N TYR A 134 -5.69 -1.92 -10.45
CA TYR A 134 -4.39 -1.61 -11.04
C TYR A 134 -3.37 -2.75 -10.83
N ALA A 135 -3.25 -3.26 -9.60
CA ALA A 135 -2.37 -4.40 -9.31
C ALA A 135 -2.76 -5.66 -10.11
N ALA A 136 -4.06 -5.98 -10.16
CA ALA A 136 -4.54 -7.14 -10.92
C ALA A 136 -4.24 -7.03 -12.43
N TYR A 137 -4.35 -5.81 -12.98
CA TYR A 137 -4.00 -5.53 -14.37
C TYR A 137 -2.50 -5.72 -14.63
N GLN A 138 -1.63 -5.19 -13.76
CA GLN A 138 -0.17 -5.34 -13.88
C GLN A 138 0.25 -6.82 -13.82
N ASP A 139 -0.33 -7.59 -12.90
CA ASP A 139 -0.08 -9.03 -12.79
C ASP A 139 -0.47 -9.78 -14.07
N ALA A 140 -1.63 -9.45 -14.65
CA ALA A 140 -2.10 -10.06 -15.89
C ALA A 140 -1.20 -9.71 -17.08
N ALA A 141 -0.81 -8.43 -17.21
CA ALA A 141 0.08 -7.96 -18.27
C ALA A 141 1.46 -8.64 -18.19
N CYS A 142 2.05 -8.72 -16.99
CA CYS A 142 3.34 -9.39 -16.77
C CYS A 142 3.27 -10.88 -17.15
N ARG A 143 2.20 -11.58 -16.76
CA ARG A 143 2.00 -12.99 -17.15
C ARG A 143 1.85 -13.17 -18.66
N ALA A 144 1.15 -12.27 -19.34
CA ALA A 144 0.98 -12.32 -20.79
C ALA A 144 2.31 -12.10 -21.54
N ASP A 145 3.13 -11.14 -21.09
CA ASP A 145 4.47 -10.91 -21.66
C ASP A 145 5.38 -12.14 -21.45
N ALA A 146 5.40 -12.71 -20.24
CA ALA A 146 6.18 -13.90 -19.94
C ALA A 146 5.77 -15.11 -20.80
N LEU A 147 4.47 -15.30 -21.05
CA LEU A 147 3.96 -16.33 -21.96
C LEU A 147 4.46 -16.08 -23.39
N THR A 148 4.36 -14.84 -23.86
CA THR A 148 4.77 -14.45 -25.22
C THR A 148 6.25 -14.72 -25.45
N ARG A 149 7.13 -14.31 -24.52
CA ARG A 149 8.58 -14.59 -24.58
C ARG A 149 8.90 -16.08 -24.57
N ARG A 150 8.15 -16.89 -23.82
CA ARG A 150 8.32 -18.36 -23.79
C ARG A 150 7.93 -19.01 -25.12
N LEU A 151 6.90 -18.50 -25.79
CA LEU A 151 6.42 -19.05 -27.06
C LEU A 151 7.33 -18.62 -28.22
N THR A 152 7.80 -17.38 -28.26
CA THR A 152 8.74 -16.89 -29.28
C THR A 152 10.14 -17.50 -29.11
N GLY A 153 10.68 -17.51 -27.89
CA GLY A 153 12.00 -18.12 -27.62
C GLY A 153 12.06 -19.64 -27.84
N ARG A 154 10.92 -20.35 -27.84
CA ARG A 154 10.84 -21.77 -28.24
C ARG A 154 10.77 -21.97 -29.76
N ARG A 155 10.26 -21.00 -30.52
CA ARG A 155 10.25 -21.05 -31.99
C ARG A 155 11.66 -20.92 -32.55
N ASP A 156 12.46 -20.01 -32.00
CA ASP A 156 13.83 -19.77 -32.48
C ASP A 156 14.76 -20.97 -32.24
N ARG A 157 14.54 -21.72 -31.14
CA ARG A 157 15.31 -22.95 -30.87
C ARG A 157 14.90 -24.17 -31.70
N ARG A 158 13.71 -24.16 -32.31
CA ARG A 158 13.25 -25.25 -33.21
C ARG A 158 13.65 -25.04 -34.68
N LEU A 159 14.01 -23.81 -35.06
CA LEU A 159 14.49 -23.50 -36.41
C LEU A 159 16.03 -23.55 -36.54
N ALA A 160 16.74 -23.67 -35.41
CA ALA A 160 18.20 -23.76 -35.34
C ALA A 160 18.72 -25.20 -35.10
N ALA A 161 17.85 -26.21 -35.17
CA ALA A 161 18.16 -27.63 -35.03
C ALA A 161 17.68 -28.39 -36.26
#